data_AF-A0A5N0TFW8-F1
#
_entry.id   AF-A0A5N0TFW8-F1
#
_cell.length_a   1.000
_cell.length_b   1.000
_cell.length_c   1.000
_cell.angle_alpha   90.00
_cell.angle_beta   90.00
_cell.angle_gamma   90.00
#
_symmetry.space_group_name_H-M   'P 1'
#
loop_
_entity.id
_entity.type
_entity.pdbx_description
1 polymer ?
#
loop_
_entity_poly.entity_id
_entity_poly.type
_entity_poly.pdbx_seq_one_letter_code
_entity_poly.pdbx_strand_id
1 'polypeptide(L)'
;MTENNEENGMEFDINKTVALVKGGVLEPQTTWSEYLADNPGWQKTLFLLTGPLLLANVLLSTLFTWIFGGLSKYAMGDSFIAALLFTLVTAVAGFLLAVFIISALAGVFGGKPSFDRTFAAVSLVAIPAWLAGIVGALIPWVGFLVALAGGIWSLVLLYKIIPLALEVPDDKRVGHYIVSIIAVIICNMILGAVLAFSGLRPGPDLSDIGSRNDGKTSISGDIASGTGIFGQAQRQAELVQAASRDQFEPPSDGKVSEDQVEDLVEVVKKAEAALADRAERLKKISEEVEEGEVKSPGDLMAIYEGMGTAVSLQNVEMEVVKTGGGNWAEYRWVKEQLRVAKLQQGSGSDALEHNFELYKEYEDVLGDLF
;
A
#
# COMPACT_ATOMS: atom_id res chain seq x y z
N MET A 1 -43.07 7.24 34.78
CA MET A 1 -42.26 6.06 34.40
C MET A 1 -42.32 5.97 32.89
N THR A 2 -41.34 6.57 32.24
CA THR A 2 -41.02 6.35 30.83
C THR A 2 -39.52 6.13 30.82
N GLU A 3 -39.14 4.87 31.00
CA GLU A 3 -37.82 4.37 30.66
C GLU A 3 -37.61 4.64 29.17
N ASN A 4 -36.88 5.71 28.85
CA ASN A 4 -36.23 5.79 27.56
C ASN A 4 -35.01 4.89 27.67
N ASN A 5 -35.12 3.71 27.08
CA ASN A 5 -34.01 2.80 26.80
C ASN A 5 -32.84 3.60 26.22
N GLU A 6 -31.76 3.73 26.98
CA GLU A 6 -30.44 4.09 26.49
C GLU A 6 -29.85 2.93 25.69
N GLU A 7 -30.46 2.61 24.54
CA GLU A 7 -29.77 1.90 23.46
C GLU A 7 -28.90 2.91 22.69
N ASN A 8 -27.84 3.43 23.30
CA ASN A 8 -26.91 4.38 22.66
C ASN A 8 -25.44 3.98 22.89
N GLY A 9 -25.15 2.68 22.83
CA GLY A 9 -23.86 2.13 23.25
C GLY A 9 -22.70 2.35 22.28
N MET A 10 -22.92 2.39 20.95
CA MET A 10 -21.83 2.37 19.96
C MET A 10 -22.23 2.96 18.60
N GLU A 11 -22.98 4.07 18.56
CA GLU A 11 -23.34 4.72 17.29
C GLU A 11 -22.32 5.80 16.89
N PHE A 12 -21.94 5.83 15.61
CA PHE A 12 -21.07 6.85 15.05
C PHE A 12 -21.81 8.20 14.98
N ASP A 13 -21.27 9.22 15.67
CA ASP A 13 -21.81 10.58 15.67
C ASP A 13 -20.83 11.53 14.99
N ILE A 14 -21.14 11.92 13.75
CA ILE A 14 -20.29 12.80 12.94
C ILE A 14 -20.11 14.19 13.59
N ASN A 15 -21.13 14.72 14.26
CA ASN A 15 -21.06 16.06 14.86
C ASN A 15 -20.09 16.06 16.04
N LYS A 16 -20.17 15.03 16.89
CA LYS A 16 -19.20 14.82 17.98
C LYS A 16 -17.80 14.56 17.46
N THR A 17 -17.66 13.75 16.39
CA THR A 17 -16.36 13.50 15.74
C THR A 17 -15.72 14.82 15.28
N VAL A 18 -16.47 15.64 14.55
CA VAL A 18 -15.98 16.94 14.05
C VAL A 18 -15.65 17.89 15.20
N ALA A 19 -16.45 17.91 16.28
CA ALA A 19 -16.18 18.70 17.46
C ALA A 19 -14.85 18.27 18.13
N LEU A 20 -14.63 16.97 18.31
CA LEU A 20 -13.37 16.44 18.85
C LEU A 20 -12.17 16.74 17.97
N VAL A 21 -12.32 16.65 16.64
CA VAL A 21 -11.25 16.99 15.70
C VAL A 21 -10.90 18.48 15.76
N LYS A 22 -11.91 19.36 15.73
CA LYS A 22 -11.70 20.81 15.84
C LYS A 22 -11.08 21.18 17.19
N GLY A 23 -11.66 20.69 18.28
CA GLY A 23 -11.18 20.94 19.64
C GLY A 23 -9.76 20.39 19.85
N GLY A 24 -9.47 19.17 19.37
CA GLY A 24 -8.15 18.56 19.50
C GLY A 24 -7.03 19.36 18.81
N VAL A 25 -7.35 20.12 17.76
CA VAL A 25 -6.40 20.98 17.05
C VAL A 25 -6.35 22.40 17.63
N LEU A 26 -7.50 23.01 17.89
CA LEU A 26 -7.61 24.43 18.28
C LEU A 26 -7.50 24.64 19.79
N GLU A 27 -8.09 23.75 20.58
CA GLU A 27 -8.21 23.83 22.04
C GLU A 27 -7.86 22.48 22.71
N PRO A 28 -6.64 21.97 22.50
CA PRO A 28 -6.27 20.61 22.89
C PRO A 28 -6.49 20.32 24.38
N GLN A 29 -6.01 21.21 25.27
CA GLN A 29 -6.07 20.96 26.71
C GLN A 29 -7.51 20.84 27.25
N THR A 30 -8.41 21.73 26.82
CA THR A 30 -9.84 21.69 27.17
C THR A 30 -10.47 20.40 26.66
N THR A 31 -10.28 20.11 25.38
CA THR A 31 -10.84 18.93 24.72
C THR A 31 -10.40 17.63 25.38
N TRP A 32 -9.10 17.51 25.71
CA TRP A 32 -8.57 16.31 26.36
C TRP A 32 -9.14 16.14 27.76
N SER A 33 -9.24 17.24 28.52
CA SER A 33 -9.71 17.20 29.91
C SER A 33 -11.17 16.75 29.97
N GLU A 34 -12.02 17.32 29.11
CA GLU A 34 -13.43 16.93 29.01
C GLU A 34 -13.57 15.47 28.56
N TYR A 35 -12.90 15.09 27.46
CA TYR A 35 -13.05 13.75 26.89
C TYR A 35 -12.48 12.63 27.79
N LEU A 36 -11.37 12.89 28.48
CA LEU A 36 -10.75 11.92 29.40
C LEU A 36 -11.42 11.89 30.78
N ALA A 37 -12.17 12.92 31.18
CA ALA A 37 -12.93 12.91 32.43
C ALA A 37 -14.00 11.82 32.41
N ASP A 38 -14.68 11.66 31.26
CA ASP A 38 -15.76 10.68 31.08
C ASP A 38 -15.27 9.23 30.94
N ASN A 39 -13.95 9.01 30.80
CA ASN A 39 -13.32 7.72 30.55
C ASN A 39 -14.14 6.81 29.60
N PRO A 40 -14.31 7.21 28.33
CA PRO A 40 -15.32 6.64 27.43
C PRO A 40 -15.10 5.16 27.05
N GLY A 41 -13.94 4.58 27.37
CA GLY A 41 -13.52 3.26 26.93
C GLY A 41 -12.96 3.26 25.50
N TRP A 42 -12.02 2.35 25.22
CA TRP A 42 -11.31 2.28 23.93
C TRP A 42 -12.26 2.03 22.76
N GLN A 43 -13.34 1.26 22.96
CA GLN A 43 -14.32 0.95 21.91
C GLN A 43 -15.07 2.20 21.45
N LYS A 44 -15.55 3.01 22.40
CA LYS A 44 -16.23 4.27 22.08
C LYS A 44 -15.28 5.23 21.38
N THR A 45 -14.04 5.34 21.82
CA THR A 45 -13.04 6.17 21.13
C THR A 45 -12.66 5.61 19.75
N LEU A 46 -12.67 4.29 19.57
CA LEU A 46 -12.44 3.66 18.28
C LEU A 46 -13.55 4.05 17.29
N PHE A 47 -14.81 3.83 17.64
CA PHE A 47 -15.93 4.11 16.74
C PHE A 47 -16.18 5.61 16.54
N LEU A 48 -15.99 6.44 17.58
CA LEU A 48 -16.27 7.87 17.52
C LEU A 48 -15.16 8.69 16.86
N LEU A 49 -13.89 8.33 17.02
CA LEU A 49 -12.77 9.19 16.61
C LEU A 49 -11.72 8.44 15.80
N THR A 50 -11.17 7.38 16.37
CA THR A 50 -9.96 6.73 15.86
C THR A 50 -10.19 6.04 14.53
N GLY A 51 -11.24 5.22 14.45
CA GLY A 51 -11.60 4.44 13.27
C GLY A 51 -11.91 5.33 12.07
N PRO A 52 -12.87 6.28 12.17
CA PRO A 52 -13.20 7.19 11.08
C PRO A 52 -11.98 7.99 10.60
N LEU A 53 -11.17 8.53 11.51
CA LEU A 53 -10.07 9.41 11.15
C LEU A 53 -8.84 8.66 10.61
N LEU A 54 -8.50 7.50 11.19
CA LEU A 54 -7.43 6.63 10.70
C LEU A 54 -7.79 6.05 9.33
N LEU A 55 -9.05 5.60 9.15
CA LEU A 55 -9.55 5.11 7.87
C LEU A 55 -9.51 6.21 6.80
N ALA A 56 -10.01 7.42 7.11
CA ALA A 56 -9.95 8.57 6.21
C ALA A 56 -8.50 8.91 5.84
N ASN A 57 -7.59 8.93 6.82
CA ASN A 57 -6.17 9.19 6.58
C ASN A 57 -5.55 8.16 5.65
N VAL A 58 -5.76 6.86 5.90
CA VAL A 58 -5.19 5.78 5.07
C VAL A 58 -5.78 5.81 3.66
N LEU A 59 -7.11 5.91 3.53
CA LEU A 59 -7.78 5.95 2.22
C LEU A 59 -7.32 7.15 1.39
N LEU A 60 -7.42 8.36 1.95
CA LEU A 60 -7.13 9.59 1.20
C LEU A 60 -5.64 9.72 0.91
N SER A 61 -4.75 9.40 1.85
CA SER A 61 -3.31 9.49 1.61
C SER A 61 -2.84 8.48 0.55
N THR A 62 -3.42 7.28 0.53
CA THR A 62 -3.13 6.26 -0.49
C THR A 62 -3.66 6.70 -1.85
N LEU A 63 -4.91 7.17 -1.90
CA LEU A 63 -5.55 7.67 -3.13
C LEU A 63 -4.79 8.86 -3.73
N PHE A 64 -4.43 9.86 -2.92
CA PHE A 64 -3.72 11.05 -3.40
C PHE A 64 -2.29 10.74 -3.83
N THR A 65 -1.60 9.85 -3.11
CA THR A 65 -0.30 9.32 -3.57
C THR A 65 -0.42 8.70 -4.95
N TRP A 66 -1.46 7.89 -5.16
CA TRP A 66 -1.69 7.17 -6.41
C TRP A 66 -2.04 8.12 -7.58
N ILE A 67 -2.91 9.12 -7.35
CA ILE A 67 -3.32 10.10 -8.37
C ILE A 67 -2.19 11.08 -8.73
N PHE A 68 -1.48 11.61 -7.72
CA PHE A 68 -0.54 12.72 -7.91
C PHE A 68 0.94 12.31 -7.99
N GLY A 69 1.23 11.00 -8.02
CA GLY A 69 2.60 10.48 -8.16
C GLY A 69 3.54 10.94 -7.06
N GLY A 70 3.04 11.06 -5.81
CA GLY A 70 3.86 11.46 -4.67
C GLY A 70 5.04 10.49 -4.46
N LEU A 71 6.08 10.95 -3.76
CA LEU A 71 7.32 10.17 -3.43
C LEU A 71 7.09 8.90 -2.57
N SER A 72 5.87 8.39 -2.46
CA SER A 72 5.46 7.37 -1.52
C SER A 72 5.59 5.94 -2.05
N LYS A 73 5.82 5.05 -1.07
CA LYS A 73 6.49 3.74 -1.04
C LYS A 73 5.76 2.59 -1.77
N TYR A 74 4.71 2.93 -2.52
CA TYR A 74 3.75 2.01 -3.15
C TYR A 74 3.35 2.46 -4.57
N ALA A 75 3.87 3.61 -5.02
CA ALA A 75 3.64 4.11 -6.35
C ALA A 75 4.65 3.46 -7.31
N MET A 76 4.21 2.37 -7.97
CA MET A 76 4.73 1.77 -9.21
C MET A 76 4.74 0.24 -9.07
N GLY A 77 3.58 -0.41 -9.25
CA GLY A 77 3.55 -1.84 -9.59
C GLY A 77 2.35 -2.66 -9.08
N ASP A 78 1.76 -2.32 -7.93
CA ASP A 78 0.88 -3.26 -7.22
C ASP A 78 -0.60 -2.84 -7.14
N SER A 79 -1.46 -3.83 -6.88
CA SER A 79 -2.89 -3.67 -6.61
C SER A 79 -3.14 -2.58 -5.55
N PHE A 80 -3.85 -1.52 -5.96
CA PHE A 80 -4.29 -0.43 -5.07
C PHE A 80 -4.99 -0.97 -3.82
N ILE A 81 -5.84 -1.99 -3.98
CA ILE A 81 -6.59 -2.61 -2.88
C ILE A 81 -5.63 -3.32 -1.92
N ALA A 82 -4.64 -4.05 -2.43
CA ALA A 82 -3.66 -4.73 -1.58
C ALA A 82 -2.80 -3.71 -0.79
N ALA A 83 -2.32 -2.65 -1.45
CA ALA A 83 -1.57 -1.58 -0.81
C ALA A 83 -2.40 -0.86 0.28
N LEU A 84 -3.68 -0.60 -0.01
CA LEU A 84 -4.61 0.01 0.92
C LEU A 84 -4.84 -0.86 2.15
N LEU A 85 -5.16 -2.14 1.97
CA LEU A 85 -5.40 -3.09 3.06
C LEU A 85 -4.15 -3.29 3.91
N PHE A 86 -2.97 -3.45 3.28
CA PHE A 86 -1.71 -3.59 3.99
C PHE A 86 -1.40 -2.34 4.82
N THR A 87 -1.59 -1.14 4.25
CA THR A 87 -1.38 0.13 4.95
C THR A 87 -2.34 0.27 6.12
N LEU A 88 -3.61 -0.11 5.94
CA LEU A 88 -4.62 -0.07 7.00
C LEU A 88 -4.25 -1.00 8.16
N VAL A 89 -3.95 -2.28 7.86
CA VAL A 89 -3.58 -3.28 8.88
C VAL A 89 -2.33 -2.85 9.63
N THR A 90 -1.30 -2.39 8.91
CA THR A 90 -0.04 -1.94 9.53
C THR A 90 -0.23 -0.69 10.38
N ALA A 91 -1.05 0.26 9.92
CA ALA A 91 -1.38 1.46 10.69
C ALA A 91 -2.13 1.12 11.99
N VAL A 92 -3.12 0.22 11.92
CA VAL A 92 -3.86 -0.26 13.10
C VAL A 92 -2.93 -1.00 14.06
N ALA A 93 -2.10 -1.92 13.56
CA ALA A 93 -1.15 -2.67 14.38
C ALA A 93 -0.14 -1.75 15.08
N GLY A 94 0.47 -0.81 14.34
CA GLY A 94 1.42 0.16 14.89
C GLY A 94 0.78 1.10 15.92
N PHE A 95 -0.47 1.52 15.69
CA PHE A 95 -1.23 2.33 16.64
C PHE A 95 -1.51 1.58 17.94
N LEU A 96 -2.05 0.35 17.85
CA LEU A 96 -2.34 -0.48 19.03
C LEU A 96 -1.08 -0.82 19.81
N LEU A 97 0.02 -1.09 19.11
CA LEU A 97 1.34 -1.30 19.71
C LEU A 97 1.81 -0.06 20.48
N ALA A 98 1.64 1.13 19.92
CA ALA A 98 1.97 2.37 20.62
C ALA A 98 1.12 2.58 21.88
N VAL A 99 -0.19 2.36 21.78
CA VAL A 99 -1.11 2.42 22.93
C VAL A 99 -0.68 1.46 24.03
N PHE A 100 -0.35 0.21 23.67
CA PHE A 100 0.08 -0.80 24.63
C PHE A 100 1.39 -0.39 25.33
N ILE A 101 2.41 0.01 24.57
CA ILE A 101 3.73 0.40 25.10
C ILE A 101 3.62 1.60 26.04
N ILE A 102 2.92 2.66 25.61
CA ILE A 102 2.75 3.89 26.40
C ILE A 102 2.01 3.59 27.71
N SER A 103 0.95 2.77 27.65
CA SER A 103 0.18 2.35 28.82
C SER A 103 1.02 1.52 29.79
N ALA A 104 1.72 0.50 29.28
CA ALA A 104 2.53 -0.39 30.11
C ALA A 104 3.67 0.35 30.81
N LEU A 105 4.37 1.24 30.09
CA LEU A 105 5.46 2.03 30.65
C LEU A 105 4.97 3.03 31.71
N ALA A 106 3.71 3.47 31.69
CA ALA A 106 3.20 4.36 32.73
C ALA A 106 3.37 3.75 34.13
N GLY A 107 3.16 2.44 34.26
CA GLY A 107 3.33 1.73 35.55
C GLY A 107 4.77 1.71 36.04
N VAL A 108 5.74 1.63 35.12
CA VAL A 108 7.18 1.71 35.45
C VAL A 108 7.55 3.10 35.98
N PHE A 109 6.92 4.14 35.44
CA PHE A 109 7.16 5.53 35.81
C PHE A 109 6.20 6.04 36.90
N GLY A 110 5.52 5.15 37.63
CA GLY A 110 4.68 5.50 38.78
C GLY A 110 3.33 6.14 38.43
N GLY A 111 2.91 6.08 37.17
CA GLY A 111 1.55 6.38 36.75
C GLY A 111 0.62 5.16 36.85
N LYS A 112 -0.59 5.31 36.30
CA LYS A 112 -1.63 4.28 36.24
C LYS A 112 -1.79 3.78 34.79
N PRO A 113 -1.29 2.58 34.48
CA PRO A 113 -1.56 1.92 33.20
C PRO A 113 -3.07 1.80 32.96
N SER A 114 -3.52 2.23 31.79
CA SER A 114 -4.91 2.07 31.35
C SER A 114 -4.94 2.05 29.84
N PHE A 115 -5.35 0.91 29.26
CA PHE A 115 -5.49 0.79 27.82
C PHE A 115 -6.54 1.78 27.28
N ASP A 116 -7.69 1.89 27.94
CA ASP A 116 -8.77 2.83 27.56
C ASP A 116 -8.30 4.28 27.51
N ARG A 117 -7.70 4.76 28.61
CA ARG A 117 -7.24 6.16 28.69
C ARG A 117 -6.07 6.43 27.75
N THR A 118 -5.17 5.45 27.56
CA THR A 118 -4.07 5.58 26.61
C THR A 118 -4.57 5.60 25.17
N PHE A 119 -5.51 4.73 24.82
CA PHE A 119 -6.11 4.68 23.49
C PHE A 119 -6.78 6.02 23.17
N ALA A 120 -7.58 6.55 24.10
CA ALA A 120 -8.20 7.86 23.95
C ALA A 120 -7.17 8.99 23.81
N ALA A 121 -6.14 9.00 24.66
CA ALA A 121 -5.10 10.02 24.62
C ALA A 121 -4.29 9.99 23.33
N VAL A 122 -3.84 8.82 22.89
CA VAL A 122 -3.08 8.65 21.64
C VAL A 122 -3.93 9.04 20.43
N SER A 123 -5.23 8.74 20.44
CA SER A 123 -6.17 9.15 19.39
C SER A 123 -6.30 10.67 19.29
N LEU A 124 -6.46 11.35 20.43
CA LEU A 124 -6.58 12.80 20.50
C LEU A 124 -5.31 13.51 20.02
N VAL A 125 -4.12 13.02 20.42
CA VAL A 125 -2.86 13.65 20.01
C VAL A 125 -2.45 13.29 18.57
N ALA A 126 -2.99 12.22 17.99
CA ALA A 126 -2.72 11.84 16.60
C ALA A 126 -3.50 12.67 15.57
N ILE A 127 -4.55 13.40 15.97
CA ILE A 127 -5.39 14.22 15.07
C ILE A 127 -4.55 15.11 14.13
N PRO A 128 -3.58 15.91 14.62
CA PRO A 128 -2.79 16.76 13.73
C PRO A 128 -1.94 15.97 12.72
N ALA A 129 -1.34 14.86 13.14
CA ALA A 129 -0.53 14.02 12.24
C ALA A 129 -1.39 13.40 11.13
N TRP A 130 -2.60 12.92 11.42
CA TRP A 130 -3.51 12.38 10.40
C TRP A 130 -4.02 13.46 9.45
N LEU A 131 -4.41 14.63 9.95
CA LEU A 131 -4.81 15.75 9.09
C LEU A 131 -3.66 16.22 8.20
N ALA A 132 -2.46 16.33 8.76
CA ALA A 132 -1.26 16.70 8.02
C ALA A 132 -0.83 15.63 7.01
N GLY A 133 -1.08 14.34 7.28
CA GLY A 133 -0.87 13.24 6.34
C GLY A 133 -1.76 13.39 5.11
N ILE A 134 -3.06 13.60 5.31
CA ILE A 134 -4.05 13.83 4.24
C ILE A 134 -3.66 15.05 3.40
N VAL A 135 -3.43 16.20 4.05
CA VAL A 135 -3.07 17.45 3.35
C VAL A 135 -1.70 17.34 2.68
N GLY A 136 -0.75 16.65 3.32
CA GLY A 136 0.57 16.41 2.77
C GLY A 136 0.50 15.57 1.49
N ALA A 137 -0.33 14.53 1.45
CA ALA A 137 -0.48 13.68 0.28
C ALA A 137 -1.02 14.42 -0.96
N LEU A 138 -1.68 15.59 -0.80
CA LEU A 138 -2.12 16.44 -1.90
C LEU A 138 -1.00 17.23 -2.58
N ILE A 139 0.17 17.35 -1.95
CA ILE A 139 1.26 18.23 -2.39
C ILE A 139 2.53 17.41 -2.61
N PRO A 140 2.80 16.89 -3.82
CA PRO A 140 3.87 15.92 -4.08
C PRO A 140 5.28 16.32 -3.57
N TRP A 141 5.63 17.60 -3.66
CA TRP A 141 6.98 18.09 -3.38
C TRP A 141 7.19 18.60 -1.94
N VAL A 142 6.13 19.13 -1.31
CA VAL A 142 6.18 19.80 0.00
C VAL A 142 5.40 19.01 1.07
N GLY A 143 4.61 18.04 0.64
CA GLY A 143 3.71 17.26 1.48
C GLY A 143 4.39 16.57 2.65
N PHE A 144 5.62 16.13 2.47
CA PHE A 144 6.41 15.52 3.54
C PHE A 144 6.73 16.50 4.68
N LEU A 145 6.92 17.79 4.39
CA LEU A 145 7.15 18.82 5.41
C LEU A 145 5.87 19.10 6.20
N VAL A 146 4.72 19.08 5.53
CA VAL A 146 3.41 19.21 6.19
C VAL A 146 3.19 18.03 7.13
N ALA A 147 3.35 16.81 6.64
CA ALA A 147 3.23 15.59 7.44
C ALA A 147 4.21 15.58 8.63
N LEU A 148 5.47 16.02 8.41
CA LEU A 148 6.46 16.15 9.46
C LEU A 148 6.04 17.17 10.53
N ALA A 149 5.54 18.33 10.13
CA ALA A 149 5.06 19.35 11.05
C ALA A 149 3.90 18.83 11.91
N GLY A 150 2.94 18.12 11.30
CA GLY A 150 1.85 17.46 12.02
C GLY A 150 2.35 16.40 13.00
N GLY A 151 3.32 15.58 12.60
CA GLY A 151 3.95 14.57 13.45
C GLY A 151 4.68 15.18 14.65
N ILE A 152 5.49 16.22 14.45
CA ILE A 152 6.17 16.94 15.53
C ILE A 152 5.16 17.54 16.49
N TRP A 153 4.08 18.15 15.98
CA TRP A 153 3.03 18.70 16.82
C TRP A 153 2.35 17.61 17.66
N SER A 154 1.99 16.48 17.06
CA SER A 154 1.45 15.32 17.78
C SER A 154 2.38 14.81 18.90
N LEU A 155 3.71 14.82 18.69
CA LEU A 155 4.68 14.45 19.72
C LEU A 155 4.72 15.46 20.87
N VAL A 156 4.59 16.76 20.59
CA VAL A 156 4.48 17.80 21.62
C VAL A 156 3.19 17.62 22.43
N LEU A 157 2.08 17.31 21.76
CA LEU A 157 0.81 17.05 22.42
C LEU A 157 0.86 15.79 23.29
N LEU A 158 1.53 14.73 22.82
CA LEU A 158 1.75 13.51 23.59
C LEU A 158 2.48 13.80 24.92
N TYR A 159 3.55 14.61 24.88
CA TYR A 159 4.25 15.01 26.11
C TYR A 159 3.31 15.71 27.11
N LYS A 160 2.40 16.54 26.62
CA LYS A 160 1.45 17.31 27.46
C LYS A 160 0.33 16.45 28.03
N ILE A 161 -0.17 15.46 27.27
CA ILE A 161 -1.34 14.67 27.69
C ILE A 161 -1.01 13.54 28.67
N ILE A 162 0.24 13.04 28.69
CA ILE A 162 0.68 11.92 29.55
C ILE A 162 0.23 12.03 31.02
N PRO A 163 0.51 13.12 31.77
CA PRO A 163 0.12 13.22 33.18
C PRO A 163 -1.41 13.21 33.36
N LEU A 164 -2.16 13.77 32.40
CA LEU A 164 -3.63 13.82 32.44
C LEU A 164 -4.24 12.44 32.14
N ALA A 165 -3.68 11.72 31.17
CA ALA A 165 -4.19 10.44 30.73
C ALA A 165 -3.81 9.30 31.69
N LEU A 166 -2.57 9.30 32.18
CA LEU A 166 -1.96 8.15 32.85
C LEU A 166 -1.43 8.47 34.25
N GLU A 167 -1.68 9.68 34.76
CA GLU A 167 -1.28 10.10 36.11
C GLU A 167 0.22 9.88 36.39
N VAL A 168 1.06 9.92 35.34
CA VAL A 168 2.52 9.85 35.49
C VAL A 168 2.98 11.12 36.21
N PRO A 169 3.70 11.01 37.34
CA PRO A 169 4.24 12.14 38.07
C PRO A 169 5.08 13.07 37.19
N ASP A 170 4.98 14.38 37.43
CA ASP A 170 5.62 15.40 36.60
C ASP A 170 7.14 15.27 36.52
N ASP A 171 7.78 14.85 37.62
CA ASP A 171 9.21 14.58 37.72
C ASP A 171 9.66 13.36 36.88
N LYS A 172 8.74 12.44 36.57
CA LYS A 172 8.98 11.23 35.77
C LYS A 172 8.46 11.32 34.34
N ARG A 173 7.67 12.34 34.03
CA ARG A 173 7.03 12.55 32.72
C ARG A 173 8.02 12.49 31.56
N VAL A 174 9.16 13.19 31.68
CA VAL A 174 10.20 13.21 30.64
C VAL A 174 10.76 11.80 30.42
N GLY A 175 11.01 11.06 31.50
CA GLY A 175 11.50 9.67 31.44
C GLY A 175 10.52 8.76 30.72
N HIS A 176 9.24 8.80 31.12
CA HIS A 176 8.17 8.03 30.47
C HIS A 176 8.05 8.37 28.98
N TYR A 177 8.04 9.65 28.65
CA TYR A 177 7.90 10.13 27.27
C TYR A 177 9.04 9.64 26.36
N ILE A 178 10.30 9.84 26.76
CA ILE A 178 11.46 9.47 25.95
C ILE A 178 11.54 7.96 25.78
N VAL A 179 11.39 7.19 26.87
CA VAL A 179 11.47 5.73 26.81
C VAL A 179 10.33 5.15 25.99
N SER A 180 9.12 5.71 26.11
CA SER A 180 7.97 5.28 25.30
C SER A 180 8.20 5.53 23.82
N ILE A 181 8.69 6.70 23.42
CA ILE A 181 8.97 6.99 22.00
C ILE A 181 10.01 6.03 21.44
N ILE A 182 11.11 5.82 22.17
CA ILE A 182 12.17 4.90 21.72
C ILE A 182 11.62 3.49 21.58
N ALA A 183 10.87 3.00 22.57
CA ALA A 183 10.26 1.68 22.52
C ALA A 183 9.26 1.54 21.35
N VAL A 184 8.39 2.54 21.14
CA VAL A 184 7.45 2.56 20.02
C VAL A 184 8.16 2.54 18.67
N ILE A 185 9.25 3.30 18.51
CA ILE A 185 10.05 3.30 17.27
C ILE A 185 10.68 1.93 17.06
N ILE A 186 11.36 1.37 18.06
CA ILE A 186 12.02 0.06 17.96
C ILE A 186 11.00 -1.04 17.63
N CYS A 187 9.87 -1.08 18.33
CA CYS A 187 8.85 -2.09 18.11
C CYS A 187 8.16 -1.94 16.74
N ASN A 188 7.95 -0.71 16.26
CA ASN A 188 7.44 -0.49 14.90
C ASN A 188 8.48 -0.83 13.82
N MET A 189 9.78 -0.63 14.08
CA MET A 189 10.85 -1.10 13.19
C MET A 189 10.88 -2.63 13.11
N ILE A 190 10.72 -3.32 14.24
CA ILE A 190 10.63 -4.78 14.29
C ILE A 190 9.37 -5.26 13.55
N LEU A 191 8.21 -4.64 13.80
CA LEU A 191 6.97 -4.94 13.08
C LEU A 191 7.18 -4.78 11.57
N GLY A 192 7.77 -3.67 11.13
CA GLY A 192 8.08 -3.41 9.73
C GLY A 192 9.05 -4.45 9.15
N ALA A 193 10.09 -4.83 9.89
CA ALA A 193 11.04 -5.88 9.48
C ALA A 193 10.34 -7.24 9.34
N VAL A 194 9.56 -7.66 10.33
CA VAL A 194 8.80 -8.93 10.28
C VAL A 194 7.82 -8.94 9.10
N LEU A 195 7.14 -7.82 8.83
CA LEU A 195 6.25 -7.70 7.67
C LEU A 195 7.01 -7.72 6.34
N ALA A 196 8.23 -7.14 6.30
CA ALA A 196 9.07 -7.17 5.12
C ALA A 196 9.61 -8.58 4.83
N PHE A 197 10.06 -9.32 5.86
CA PHE A 197 10.64 -10.67 5.69
C PHE A 197 9.60 -11.79 5.62
N SER A 198 8.34 -11.53 5.93
CA SER A 198 7.26 -12.53 5.86
C SER A 198 6.64 -12.67 4.46
N GLY A 199 7.06 -11.86 3.48
CA GLY A 199 6.42 -11.81 2.16
C GLY A 199 5.00 -11.24 2.19
N LEU A 200 4.52 -10.76 3.34
CA LEU A 200 3.18 -10.19 3.51
C LEU A 200 3.07 -8.74 2.99
N ARG A 201 4.19 -8.12 2.62
CA ARG A 201 4.22 -6.78 2.04
C ARG A 201 3.89 -6.82 0.55
N PRO A 202 2.90 -6.06 0.06
CA PRO A 202 2.70 -5.85 -1.37
C PRO A 202 3.90 -5.13 -1.99
N GLY A 203 4.45 -5.69 -3.07
CA GLY A 203 5.53 -5.11 -3.88
C GLY A 203 6.78 -5.98 -4.00
N PRO A 204 7.82 -5.46 -4.69
CA PRO A 204 9.06 -6.20 -4.90
C PRO A 204 9.69 -6.55 -3.55
N ASP A 205 9.88 -7.84 -3.33
CA ASP A 205 10.37 -8.39 -2.08
C ASP A 205 11.80 -7.86 -1.80
N LEU A 206 11.97 -7.16 -0.67
CA LEU A 206 13.28 -6.66 -0.23
C LEU A 206 14.13 -7.75 0.45
N SER A 207 13.59 -8.98 0.65
CA SER A 207 14.32 -10.10 1.22
C SER A 207 15.57 -10.49 0.41
N ASP A 208 15.63 -10.11 -0.87
CA ASP A 208 16.71 -10.47 -1.80
C ASP A 208 17.91 -9.50 -1.80
N ILE A 209 17.81 -8.33 -1.14
CA ILE A 209 18.93 -7.39 -1.00
C ILE A 209 19.99 -7.91 0.00
N GLY A 210 19.62 -8.85 0.88
CA GLY A 210 20.50 -9.45 1.88
C GLY A 210 21.13 -10.79 1.50
N SER A 211 20.65 -11.46 0.44
CA SER A 211 21.10 -12.81 0.09
C SER A 211 22.31 -12.80 -0.86
N ARG A 212 23.41 -12.24 -0.36
CA ARG A 212 24.76 -12.62 -0.81
C ARG A 212 25.37 -13.52 0.25
N ASN A 213 25.12 -14.82 0.19
CA ASN A 213 26.15 -15.77 0.61
C ASN A 213 26.00 -17.16 0.01
N ASP A 214 27.17 -17.76 -0.17
CA ASP A 214 27.48 -19.00 -0.86
C ASP A 214 26.81 -20.23 -0.25
N GLY A 215 26.34 -21.11 -1.15
CA GLY A 215 26.46 -22.55 -0.98
C GLY A 215 25.65 -23.22 0.14
N LYS A 216 24.59 -23.93 -0.28
CA LYS A 216 23.96 -25.07 0.39
C LYS A 216 23.30 -24.81 1.75
N THR A 217 21.98 -24.69 1.71
CA THR A 217 21.11 -25.42 2.65
C THR A 217 19.83 -25.85 1.95
N SER A 218 19.77 -27.15 1.67
CA SER A 218 18.63 -27.88 1.19
C SER A 218 17.53 -28.00 2.26
N ILE A 219 16.28 -27.73 1.89
CA ILE A 219 15.11 -28.27 2.59
C ILE A 219 14.24 -29.02 1.56
N SER A 220 14.23 -30.33 1.76
CA SER A 220 13.35 -31.43 1.32
C SER A 220 12.48 -31.29 0.05
N GLY A 221 12.85 -32.08 -0.96
CA GLY A 221 12.13 -33.35 -1.18
C GLY A 221 11.17 -33.39 -2.37
N ASP A 222 10.02 -32.72 -2.30
CA ASP A 222 8.90 -32.97 -3.22
C ASP A 222 8.35 -31.71 -3.92
N ILE A 223 9.04 -30.57 -3.81
CA ILE A 223 8.75 -29.32 -4.54
C ILE A 223 9.79 -29.10 -5.67
N ALA A 224 10.43 -30.19 -6.12
CA ALA A 224 11.48 -30.15 -7.15
C ALA A 224 10.92 -30.25 -8.58
N SER A 225 9.61 -30.44 -8.78
CA SER A 225 9.00 -30.12 -10.07
C SER A 225 8.73 -28.62 -10.10
N GLY A 226 9.32 -27.90 -11.06
CA GLY A 226 9.21 -26.45 -11.27
C GLY A 226 7.80 -25.97 -11.67
N THR A 227 6.78 -26.45 -10.98
CA THR A 227 5.35 -26.27 -11.22
C THR A 227 4.59 -25.73 -10.00
N GLY A 228 5.24 -25.52 -8.85
CA GLY A 228 4.63 -24.90 -7.67
C GLY A 228 4.84 -23.37 -7.59
N ILE A 229 4.08 -22.69 -6.71
CA ILE A 229 4.08 -21.22 -6.49
C ILE A 229 5.50 -20.65 -6.37
N PHE A 230 6.39 -21.33 -5.64
CA PHE A 230 7.78 -20.89 -5.47
C PHE A 230 8.60 -20.95 -6.77
N GLY A 231 8.37 -21.93 -7.64
CA GLY A 231 9.04 -22.05 -8.94
C GLY A 231 8.53 -21.04 -9.97
N GLN A 232 7.23 -20.74 -9.94
CA GLN A 232 6.64 -19.68 -10.78
C GLN A 232 7.10 -18.29 -10.32
N ALA A 233 7.15 -18.04 -9.01
CA ALA A 233 7.67 -16.80 -8.45
C ALA A 233 9.15 -16.58 -8.78
N GLN A 234 9.98 -17.63 -8.68
CA GLN A 234 11.38 -17.57 -9.08
C GLN A 234 11.54 -17.26 -10.59
N ARG A 235 10.78 -17.94 -11.45
CA ARG A 235 10.80 -17.66 -12.90
C ARG A 235 10.41 -16.21 -13.20
N GLN A 236 9.38 -15.69 -12.54
CA GLN A 236 8.95 -14.30 -12.71
C GLN A 236 10.04 -13.32 -12.26
N ALA A 237 10.70 -13.58 -11.12
CA ALA A 237 11.79 -12.75 -10.62
C ALA A 237 13.00 -12.74 -11.59
N GLU A 238 13.34 -13.90 -12.16
CA GLU A 238 14.40 -14.02 -13.18
C GLU A 238 14.04 -13.23 -14.45
N LEU A 239 12.79 -13.30 -14.92
CA LEU A 239 12.31 -12.54 -16.07
C LEU A 239 12.34 -11.03 -15.83
N VAL A 240 11.87 -10.57 -14.66
CA VAL A 240 11.90 -9.16 -14.26
C VAL A 240 13.35 -8.66 -14.14
N GLN A 241 14.24 -9.45 -13.55
CA GLN A 241 15.66 -9.11 -13.46
C GLN A 241 16.31 -9.06 -14.85
N ALA A 242 16.02 -10.01 -15.73
CA ALA A 242 16.52 -10.00 -17.11
C ALA A 242 16.01 -8.75 -17.87
N ALA A 243 14.72 -8.44 -17.76
CA ALA A 243 14.12 -7.24 -18.34
C ALA A 243 14.72 -5.94 -17.77
N SER A 244 15.12 -5.91 -16.50
CA SER A 244 15.77 -4.74 -15.88
C SER A 244 17.21 -4.48 -16.37
N ARG A 245 17.86 -5.50 -16.92
CA ARG A 245 19.23 -5.42 -17.47
C ARG A 245 19.23 -5.05 -18.94
N ASP A 246 18.10 -5.17 -19.62
CA ASP A 246 18.00 -4.81 -21.02
C ASP A 246 18.30 -3.31 -21.18
N GLN A 247 19.25 -3.03 -22.06
CA GLN A 247 19.57 -1.68 -22.51
C GLN A 247 19.24 -1.60 -23.99
N PHE A 248 18.76 -0.45 -24.39
CA PHE A 248 18.47 -0.15 -25.79
C PHE A 248 18.91 1.29 -26.04
N GLU A 249 19.63 1.50 -27.14
CA GLU A 249 20.05 2.81 -27.61
C GLU A 249 19.09 3.26 -28.72
N PRO A 250 18.19 4.23 -28.45
CA PRO A 250 17.25 4.70 -29.45
C PRO A 250 17.94 5.33 -30.67
N PRO A 251 17.37 5.16 -31.87
CA PRO A 251 17.77 5.91 -33.05
C PRO A 251 17.74 7.43 -32.80
N SER A 252 18.73 8.16 -33.31
CA SER A 252 18.85 9.61 -33.10
C SER A 252 17.74 10.42 -33.76
N ASP A 253 17.06 9.85 -34.75
CA ASP A 253 15.92 10.47 -35.43
C ASP A 253 14.57 10.18 -34.76
N GLY A 254 14.55 9.33 -33.72
CA GLY A 254 13.34 8.98 -32.97
C GLY A 254 12.31 8.15 -33.76
N LYS A 255 12.67 7.65 -34.94
CA LYS A 255 11.77 6.87 -35.79
C LYS A 255 11.79 5.40 -35.37
N VAL A 256 10.60 4.81 -35.25
CA VAL A 256 10.44 3.37 -35.12
C VAL A 256 10.49 2.74 -36.52
N SER A 257 11.07 1.54 -36.60
CA SER A 257 11.07 0.75 -37.84
C SER A 257 9.81 -0.12 -37.94
N GLU A 258 9.46 -0.54 -39.15
CA GLU A 258 8.33 -1.45 -39.41
C GLU A 258 8.50 -2.77 -38.64
N ASP A 259 9.68 -3.41 -38.73
CA ASP A 259 10.03 -4.61 -37.98
C ASP A 259 9.79 -4.48 -36.46
N GLN A 260 10.15 -3.34 -35.87
CA GLN A 260 9.93 -3.06 -34.45
C GLN A 260 8.43 -2.95 -34.09
N VAL A 261 7.62 -2.41 -35.00
CA VAL A 261 6.16 -2.34 -34.81
C VAL A 261 5.53 -3.73 -34.98
N GLU A 262 6.00 -4.53 -35.93
CA GLU A 262 5.55 -5.91 -36.10
C GLU A 262 5.83 -6.78 -34.86
N ASP A 263 7.03 -6.68 -34.30
CA ASP A 263 7.41 -7.37 -33.07
C ASP A 263 6.52 -6.93 -31.88
N LEU A 264 6.25 -5.64 -31.74
CA LEU A 264 5.32 -5.11 -30.73
C LEU A 264 3.92 -5.71 -30.91
N VAL A 265 3.40 -5.70 -32.13
CA VAL A 265 2.06 -6.22 -32.45
C VAL A 265 1.97 -7.72 -32.16
N GLU A 266 3.01 -8.49 -32.46
CA GLU A 266 3.04 -9.92 -32.17
C GLU A 266 3.02 -10.19 -30.66
N VAL A 267 3.79 -9.41 -29.88
CA VAL A 267 3.79 -9.50 -28.41
C VAL A 267 2.42 -9.18 -27.83
N VAL A 268 1.76 -8.12 -28.31
CA VAL A 268 0.43 -7.69 -27.83
C VAL A 268 -0.61 -8.78 -28.09
N LYS A 269 -0.66 -9.33 -29.31
CA LYS A 269 -1.57 -10.43 -29.66
C LYS A 269 -1.38 -11.67 -28.77
N LYS A 270 -0.13 -12.04 -28.51
CA LYS A 270 0.20 -13.18 -27.64
C LYS A 270 -0.20 -12.91 -26.18
N ALA A 271 0.01 -11.68 -25.70
CA ALA A 271 -0.35 -11.28 -24.35
C ALA A 271 -1.87 -11.25 -24.13
N GLU A 272 -2.63 -10.72 -25.09
CA GLU A 272 -4.09 -10.72 -25.06
C GLU A 272 -4.67 -12.13 -25.11
N ALA A 273 -4.14 -13.00 -25.97
CA ALA A 273 -4.56 -14.40 -26.03
C ALA A 273 -4.31 -15.13 -24.71
N ALA A 274 -3.17 -14.88 -24.06
CA ALA A 274 -2.84 -15.48 -22.76
C ALA A 274 -3.78 -14.97 -21.63
N LEU A 275 -4.16 -13.69 -21.66
CA LEU A 275 -5.13 -13.14 -20.71
C LEU A 275 -6.54 -13.69 -20.95
N ALA A 276 -6.95 -13.87 -22.21
CA ALA A 276 -8.24 -14.43 -22.58
C ALA A 276 -8.39 -15.89 -22.11
N ASP A 277 -7.37 -16.73 -22.35
CA ASP A 277 -7.33 -18.12 -21.85
C ASP A 277 -7.42 -18.17 -20.33
N ARG A 278 -6.73 -17.25 -19.63
CA ARG A 278 -6.80 -17.16 -18.17
C ARG A 278 -8.18 -16.73 -17.68
N ALA A 279 -8.81 -15.77 -18.34
CA ALA A 279 -10.16 -15.32 -18.00
C ALA A 279 -11.19 -16.45 -18.18
N GLU A 280 -11.06 -17.26 -19.24
CA GLU A 280 -11.91 -18.43 -19.48
C GLU A 280 -11.74 -19.48 -18.39
N ARG A 281 -10.51 -19.77 -17.96
CA ARG A 281 -10.25 -20.67 -16.81
C ARG A 281 -10.88 -20.16 -15.52
N LEU A 282 -10.76 -18.86 -15.22
CA LEU A 282 -11.37 -18.27 -14.04
C LEU A 282 -12.89 -18.33 -14.08
N LYS A 283 -13.48 -18.13 -15.27
CA LYS A 283 -14.92 -18.27 -15.47
C LYS A 283 -15.38 -19.70 -15.20
N LYS A 284 -14.67 -20.70 -15.75
CA LYS A 284 -14.96 -22.11 -15.50
C LYS A 284 -14.88 -22.48 -14.01
N ILE A 285 -13.84 -21.98 -13.33
CA ILE A 285 -13.68 -22.16 -11.88
C ILE A 285 -14.85 -21.51 -11.12
N SER A 286 -15.30 -20.33 -11.54
CA SER A 286 -16.47 -19.67 -10.94
C SER A 286 -17.75 -20.48 -11.11
N GLU A 287 -17.96 -21.08 -12.29
CA GLU A 287 -19.11 -21.95 -12.58
C GLU A 287 -19.07 -23.23 -11.72
N GLU A 288 -17.89 -23.87 -11.59
CA GLU A 288 -17.67 -25.04 -10.72
C GLU A 288 -17.90 -24.74 -9.22
N VAL A 289 -17.61 -23.50 -8.77
CA VAL A 289 -17.91 -23.02 -7.41
C VAL A 289 -19.42 -22.84 -7.21
N GLU A 290 -20.11 -22.23 -8.16
CA GLU A 290 -21.57 -21.99 -8.10
C GLU A 290 -22.37 -23.30 -8.12
N GLU A 291 -21.91 -24.31 -8.85
CA GLU A 291 -22.52 -25.65 -8.90
C GLU A 291 -22.24 -26.50 -7.64
N GLY A 292 -21.44 -25.98 -6.69
CA GLY A 292 -21.12 -26.66 -5.44
C GLY A 292 -20.21 -27.88 -5.62
N GLU A 293 -19.46 -27.94 -6.72
CA GLU A 293 -18.54 -29.05 -7.01
C GLU A 293 -17.19 -28.93 -6.29
N VAL A 294 -16.89 -27.75 -5.72
CA VAL A 294 -15.71 -27.50 -4.88
C VAL A 294 -15.85 -28.25 -3.55
N LYS A 295 -15.21 -29.41 -3.45
CA LYS A 295 -15.40 -30.36 -2.33
C LYS A 295 -14.16 -30.52 -1.45
N SER A 296 -13.02 -29.93 -1.80
CA SER A 296 -11.79 -30.10 -1.03
C SER A 296 -11.04 -28.79 -0.70
N PRO A 297 -10.27 -28.77 0.41
CA PRO A 297 -9.33 -27.69 0.70
C PRO A 297 -8.29 -27.43 -0.42
N GLY A 298 -8.00 -28.43 -1.25
CA GLY A 298 -7.10 -28.28 -2.41
C GLY A 298 -7.74 -27.47 -3.55
N ASP A 299 -9.04 -27.65 -3.78
CA ASP A 299 -9.79 -26.91 -4.81
C ASP A 299 -9.91 -25.43 -4.44
N LEU A 300 -10.14 -25.14 -3.15
CA LEU A 300 -10.11 -23.77 -2.60
C LEU A 300 -8.73 -23.12 -2.70
N MET A 301 -7.66 -23.90 -2.54
CA MET A 301 -6.29 -23.41 -2.70
C MET A 301 -5.98 -23.10 -4.17
N ALA A 302 -6.41 -23.94 -5.11
CA ALA A 302 -6.29 -23.69 -6.55
C ALA A 302 -7.09 -22.46 -7.01
N ILE A 303 -8.28 -22.22 -6.44
CA ILE A 303 -9.07 -20.99 -6.65
C ILE A 303 -8.30 -19.76 -6.15
N TYR A 304 -7.75 -19.83 -4.92
CA TYR A 304 -6.93 -18.77 -4.34
C TYR A 304 -5.66 -18.49 -5.15
N GLU A 305 -4.99 -19.53 -5.64
CA GLU A 305 -3.84 -19.46 -6.54
C GLU A 305 -4.21 -18.81 -7.90
N GLY A 306 -5.38 -19.12 -8.45
CA GLY A 306 -5.90 -18.51 -9.68
C GLY A 306 -6.27 -17.03 -9.53
N MET A 307 -6.84 -16.65 -8.39
CA MET A 307 -7.27 -15.28 -8.04
C MET A 307 -6.11 -14.38 -7.56
N GLY A 308 -5.02 -14.97 -7.05
CA GLY A 308 -3.96 -14.27 -6.32
C GLY A 308 -3.02 -13.38 -7.15
N THR A 309 -3.07 -13.45 -8.47
CA THR A 309 -2.27 -12.57 -9.33
C THR A 309 -3.17 -11.92 -10.37
N ALA A 310 -3.63 -10.68 -10.11
CA ALA A 310 -4.01 -9.80 -11.20
C ALA A 310 -2.72 -9.49 -11.99
N VAL A 311 -2.39 -10.35 -12.95
CA VAL A 311 -1.25 -10.15 -13.85
C VAL A 311 -1.64 -8.99 -14.77
N SER A 312 -0.93 -7.87 -14.67
CA SER A 312 -1.15 -6.75 -15.58
C SER A 312 -0.78 -7.18 -17.01
N LEU A 313 -1.43 -6.58 -18.01
CA LEU A 313 -1.07 -6.78 -19.42
C LEU A 313 0.43 -6.60 -19.65
N GLN A 314 1.03 -5.60 -18.99
CA GLN A 314 2.46 -5.33 -19.02
C GLN A 314 3.34 -6.49 -18.53
N ASN A 315 2.89 -7.24 -17.51
CA ASN A 315 3.65 -8.40 -17.00
C ASN A 315 3.62 -9.56 -18.01
N VAL A 316 2.48 -9.77 -18.67
CA VAL A 316 2.36 -10.78 -19.73
C VAL A 316 3.18 -10.39 -20.95
N GLU A 317 3.12 -9.13 -21.38
CA GLU A 317 3.95 -8.60 -22.47
C GLU A 317 5.44 -8.80 -22.17
N MET A 318 5.89 -8.50 -20.95
CA MET A 318 7.28 -8.73 -20.53
C MET A 318 7.65 -10.20 -20.62
N GLU A 319 6.80 -11.10 -20.14
CA GLU A 319 7.03 -12.54 -20.22
C GLU A 319 7.14 -13.00 -21.68
N VAL A 320 6.24 -12.55 -22.56
CA VAL A 320 6.28 -12.87 -23.99
C VAL A 320 7.56 -12.35 -24.64
N VAL A 321 7.95 -11.10 -24.37
CA VAL A 321 9.19 -10.52 -24.91
C VAL A 321 10.41 -11.32 -24.45
N LYS A 322 10.54 -11.58 -23.14
CA LYS A 322 11.73 -12.24 -22.60
C LYS A 322 11.80 -13.72 -22.97
N THR A 323 10.67 -14.43 -23.00
CA THR A 323 10.63 -15.83 -23.44
C THR A 323 10.88 -15.98 -24.95
N GLY A 324 10.50 -14.97 -25.75
CA GLY A 324 10.84 -14.87 -27.18
C GLY A 324 12.28 -14.44 -27.47
N GLY A 325 13.09 -14.15 -26.44
CA GLY A 325 14.47 -13.67 -26.59
C GLY A 325 14.60 -12.19 -26.96
N GLY A 326 13.51 -11.43 -26.88
CA GLY A 326 13.47 -10.00 -27.19
C GLY A 326 14.04 -9.09 -26.09
N ASN A 327 14.22 -7.82 -26.47
CA ASN A 327 14.72 -6.76 -25.60
C ASN A 327 13.54 -5.94 -25.03
N TRP A 328 13.40 -5.96 -23.70
CA TRP A 328 12.32 -5.25 -23.01
C TRP A 328 12.46 -3.72 -23.06
N ALA A 329 13.68 -3.20 -23.05
CA ALA A 329 13.91 -1.76 -23.13
C ALA A 329 13.53 -1.21 -24.51
N GLU A 330 13.86 -1.95 -25.57
CA GLU A 330 13.44 -1.66 -26.94
C GLU A 330 11.93 -1.71 -27.08
N TYR A 331 11.30 -2.82 -26.66
CA TYR A 331 9.85 -2.98 -26.68
C TYR A 331 9.12 -1.80 -26.03
N ARG A 332 9.56 -1.38 -24.83
CA ARG A 332 8.96 -0.24 -24.13
C ARG A 332 9.18 1.08 -24.86
N TRP A 333 10.35 1.27 -25.46
CA TRP A 333 10.65 2.47 -26.22
C TRP A 333 9.75 2.59 -27.46
N VAL A 334 9.63 1.51 -28.25
CA VAL A 334 8.75 1.46 -29.44
C VAL A 334 7.30 1.71 -29.06
N LYS A 335 6.81 1.00 -28.04
CA LYS A 335 5.45 1.17 -27.50
C LYS A 335 5.19 2.62 -27.08
N GLU A 336 6.14 3.26 -26.43
CA GLU A 336 6.01 4.67 -26.04
C GLU A 336 6.02 5.63 -27.23
N GLN A 337 6.87 5.40 -28.24
CA GLN A 337 6.91 6.25 -29.44
C GLN A 337 5.58 6.22 -30.20
N LEU A 338 4.99 5.04 -30.39
CA LEU A 338 3.69 4.91 -31.06
C LEU A 338 2.56 5.52 -30.24
N ARG A 339 2.58 5.36 -28.91
CA ARG A 339 1.62 6.01 -28.01
C ARG A 339 1.66 7.53 -28.13
N VAL A 340 2.86 8.11 -28.10
CA VAL A 340 3.05 9.56 -28.21
C VAL A 340 2.62 10.04 -29.60
N ALA A 341 2.96 9.29 -30.66
CA ALA A 341 2.55 9.60 -32.02
C ALA A 341 1.02 9.59 -32.20
N LYS A 342 0.32 8.60 -31.61
CA LYS A 342 -1.15 8.54 -31.54
C LYS A 342 -1.73 9.76 -30.83
N LEU A 343 -1.23 10.09 -29.63
CA LEU A 343 -1.72 11.22 -28.83
C LEU A 343 -1.54 12.57 -29.52
N GLN A 344 -0.44 12.75 -30.24
CA GLN A 344 -0.17 13.97 -31.00
C GLN A 344 -0.77 13.94 -32.40
N GLN A 345 -1.43 12.84 -32.80
CA GLN A 345 -1.98 12.64 -34.14
C GLN A 345 -0.94 12.92 -35.25
N GLY A 346 0.31 12.50 -35.02
CA GLY A 346 1.43 12.72 -35.92
C GLY A 346 1.95 14.17 -36.01
N SER A 347 1.45 15.09 -35.17
CA SER A 347 1.83 16.50 -35.24
C SER A 347 3.08 16.83 -34.41
N GLY A 348 3.98 17.65 -34.94
CA GLY A 348 5.04 18.32 -34.17
C GLY A 348 6.48 17.89 -34.46
N SER A 349 6.71 16.80 -35.20
CA SER A 349 8.03 16.44 -35.76
C SER A 349 7.92 15.36 -36.83
N ASP A 350 8.92 15.27 -37.71
CA ASP A 350 9.01 14.22 -38.75
C ASP A 350 8.99 12.79 -38.15
N ALA A 351 9.47 12.62 -36.92
CA ALA A 351 9.42 11.34 -36.21
C ALA A 351 8.01 10.98 -35.76
N LEU A 352 7.24 11.96 -35.28
CA LEU A 352 5.85 11.75 -34.87
C LEU A 352 4.97 11.43 -36.06
N GLU A 353 5.16 12.12 -37.18
CA GLU A 353 4.42 11.86 -38.42
C GLU A 353 4.69 10.43 -38.91
N HIS A 354 5.96 10.04 -39.05
CA HIS A 354 6.39 8.70 -39.44
C HIS A 354 5.83 7.61 -38.50
N ASN A 355 6.01 7.77 -37.18
CA ASN A 355 5.55 6.79 -36.20
C ASN A 355 4.01 6.70 -36.16
N PHE A 356 3.29 7.80 -36.44
CA PHE A 356 1.83 7.81 -36.50
C PHE A 356 1.28 7.12 -37.74
N GLU A 357 1.98 7.20 -38.87
CA GLU A 357 1.65 6.43 -40.07
C GLU A 357 1.78 4.92 -39.82
N LEU A 358 2.90 4.49 -39.21
CA LEU A 358 3.09 3.09 -38.82
C LEU A 358 2.06 2.63 -37.78
N TYR A 359 1.70 3.47 -36.80
CA TYR A 359 0.63 3.15 -35.86
C TYR A 359 -0.71 2.88 -36.57
N LYS A 360 -1.07 3.71 -37.56
CA LYS A 360 -2.35 3.60 -38.28
C LYS A 360 -2.48 2.29 -39.06
N GLU A 361 -1.38 1.70 -39.51
CA GLU A 361 -1.38 0.42 -40.19
C GLU A 361 -1.78 -0.75 -39.28
N TYR A 362 -1.48 -0.65 -37.99
CA TYR A 362 -1.80 -1.67 -36.97
C TYR A 362 -2.80 -1.16 -35.92
N GLU A 363 -3.63 -0.17 -36.27
CA GLU A 363 -4.59 0.45 -35.35
C GLU A 363 -5.61 -0.55 -34.80
N ASP A 364 -5.94 -1.60 -35.54
CA ASP A 364 -6.84 -2.67 -35.14
C ASP A 364 -6.34 -3.46 -33.92
N VAL A 365 -5.02 -3.55 -33.74
CA VAL A 365 -4.38 -4.25 -32.61
C VAL A 365 -3.89 -3.27 -31.55
N LEU A 366 -3.25 -2.18 -31.97
CA LEU A 366 -2.65 -1.21 -31.07
C LEU A 366 -3.67 -0.19 -30.52
N GLY A 367 -4.87 -0.13 -31.10
CA GLY A 367 -5.94 0.75 -30.66
C GLY A 367 -6.36 0.51 -29.21
N ASP A 368 -6.52 -0.76 -28.85
CA ASP A 368 -6.93 -1.22 -27.51
C ASP A 368 -5.79 -1.14 -26.48
N LEU A 369 -4.55 -0.99 -26.96
CA LEU A 369 -3.34 -0.91 -26.13
C LEU A 369 -3.12 0.47 -25.49
N PHE A 370 -3.66 1.54 -26.09
CA PHE A 370 -3.29 2.95 -25.79
C PHE A 370 -4.46 3.88 -25.49
#